data_AF-A0A2E8ZYT9-F1
#
_entry.id   AF-A0A2E8ZYT9-F1
#
_cell.length_a   1.000
_cell.length_b   1.000
_cell.length_c   1.000
_cell.angle_alpha   90.00
_cell.angle_beta   90.00
_cell.angle_gamma   90.00
#
_symmetry.space_group_name_H-M   'P 1'
#
loop_
_entity.id
_entity.type
_entity.pdbx_description
1 polymer ?
#
loop_
_entity_poly.entity_id
_entity_poly.type
_entity_poly.pdbx_seq_one_letter_code
_entity_poly.pdbx_strand_id
1 'polypeptide(L)' 'MERNNKIIDFIHDFFLIKRYEHIREHKVIIEEFINKPGLSEIAKKYDTSIGEIHQIVREYKLNELNFSVFKILTKRV' A
#
# COMPACT_ATOMS: atom_id res chain seq x y z
N MET A 1 -29.32 6.62 4.19
CA MET A 1 -28.10 6.96 4.97
C MET A 1 -27.41 5.73 5.53
N GLU A 2 -28.11 4.86 6.27
CA GLU A 2 -27.51 3.71 6.96
C GLU A 2 -26.82 2.67 6.04
N ARG A 3 -27.39 2.41 4.85
CA ARG A 3 -26.83 1.44 3.89
C ARG A 3 -25.55 1.95 3.21
N ASN A 4 -25.44 3.25 2.95
CA ASN A 4 -24.25 3.84 2.33
C ASN A 4 -23.06 3.83 3.28
N ASN A 5 -23.29 4.06 4.58
CA ASN A 5 -22.24 3.97 5.58
C ASN A 5 -21.66 2.55 5.66
N LYS A 6 -22.52 1.51 5.63
CA LYS A 6 -22.07 0.10 5.63
C LYS A 6 -21.22 -0.26 4.40
N ILE A 7 -21.54 0.28 3.23
CA ILE A 7 -20.75 0.06 2.01
C ILE A 7 -19.39 0.74 2.12
N ILE A 8 -19.35 1.99 2.61
CA ILE A 8 -18.10 2.73 2.82
C ILE A 8 -17.22 2.01 3.85
N ASP A 9 -17.80 1.54 4.96
CA ASP A 9 -17.10 0.79 6.00
C ASP A 9 -16.53 -0.54 5.43
N PHE A 10 -17.31 -1.29 4.65
CA PHE A 10 -16.83 -2.52 4.00
C PHE A 10 -15.66 -2.25 3.04
N ILE A 11 -15.77 -1.23 2.19
CA ILE A 11 -14.71 -0.85 1.25
C ILE A 11 -13.45 -0.43 2.03
N HIS A 12 -13.61 0.36 3.08
CA HIS A 12 -12.51 0.78 3.95
C HIS A 12 -11.79 -0.42 4.57
N ASP A 13 -12.53 -1.35 5.20
CA ASP A 13 -11.95 -2.52 5.84
C ASP A 13 -11.25 -3.44 4.83
N PHE A 14 -11.81 -3.59 3.63
CA PHE A 14 -11.17 -4.32 2.54
C PHE A 14 -9.80 -3.73 2.17
N PHE A 15 -9.71 -2.40 2.00
CA PHE A 15 -8.44 -1.75 1.69
C PHE A 15 -7.44 -1.78 2.85
N LEU A 16 -7.90 -1.72 4.10
CA LEU A 16 -7.04 -1.92 5.27
C LEU A 16 -6.41 -3.31 5.30
N ILE A 17 -7.21 -4.34 5.03
CA ILE A 17 -6.72 -5.73 4.97
C ILE A 17 -5.72 -5.87 3.83
N LYS A 18 -6.05 -5.41 2.62
CA LYS A 18 -5.16 -5.48 1.45
C LYS A 18 -3.84 -4.74 1.68
N ARG A 19 -3.90 -3.55 2.28
CA ARG A 19 -2.72 -2.79 2.67
C ARG A 19 -1.84 -3.58 3.64
N TYR A 20 -2.45 -4.17 4.67
CA TYR A 20 -1.72 -4.97 5.66
C TYR A 20 -1.05 -6.20 5.03
N GLU A 21 -1.77 -6.96 4.20
CA GLU A 21 -1.22 -8.11 3.48
C GLU A 21 0.00 -7.73 2.63
N HIS A 22 -0.13 -6.68 1.81
CA HIS A 22 0.93 -6.21 0.92
C HIS A 22 2.18 -5.74 1.69
N ILE A 23 1.98 -4.92 2.73
CA ILE A 23 3.09 -4.42 3.56
C ILE A 23 3.77 -5.59 4.27
N ARG A 24 3.01 -6.59 4.75
CA ARG A 24 3.59 -7.74 5.44
C ARG A 24 4.42 -8.61 4.49
N GLU A 25 3.91 -8.89 3.30
CA GLU A 25 4.57 -9.74 2.30
C GLU A 25 5.85 -9.12 1.75
N HIS A 26 5.84 -7.80 1.51
CA HIS A 26 6.96 -7.09 0.88
C HIS A 26 7.69 -6.13 1.81
N LYS A 27 7.56 -6.34 3.13
CA LYS A 27 8.08 -5.45 4.18
C LYS A 27 9.49 -4.96 3.91
N VAL A 28 10.40 -5.91 3.62
CA VAL A 28 11.83 -5.64 3.44
C VAL A 28 12.10 -4.73 2.24
N ILE A 29 11.41 -4.95 1.12
CA ILE A 29 11.55 -4.13 -0.10
C ILE A 29 10.96 -2.74 0.12
N ILE A 30 9.81 -2.65 0.79
CA ILE A 30 9.14 -1.38 1.10
C ILE A 30 9.99 -0.55 2.07
N GLU A 31 10.50 -1.13 3.14
CA GLU A 31 11.37 -0.44 4.11
C GLU A 31 12.66 0.06 3.44
N GLU A 32 13.28 -0.75 2.57
CA GLU A 32 14.45 -0.31 1.79
C GLU A 32 14.09 0.88 0.89
N PHE A 33 12.97 0.81 0.18
CA PHE A 33 12.50 1.91 -0.68
C PHE A 33 12.23 3.19 0.10
N ILE A 34 11.63 3.09 1.29
CA ILE A 34 11.37 4.25 2.17
C ILE A 34 12.70 4.88 2.63
N ASN A 35 13.66 4.06 3.07
CA ASN A 35 14.93 4.54 3.59
C ASN A 35 15.86 5.08 2.50
N LYS A 36 15.88 4.42 1.34
CA LYS A 36 16.72 4.78 0.19
C LYS A 36 15.98 4.50 -1.12
N PRO A 37 15.23 5.49 -1.65
CA PRO A 37 14.49 5.32 -2.89
C PRO A 37 15.42 5.04 -4.07
N GLY A 38 15.24 3.90 -4.73
CA GLY A 38 16.02 3.51 -5.92
C GLY A 38 15.61 2.15 -6.45
N LEU A 39 14.76 2.11 -7.49
CA LEU A 39 14.19 0.84 -7.98
C LEU A 39 15.27 -0.08 -8.59
N SER A 40 16.24 0.50 -9.31
CA SER A 40 17.33 -0.25 -9.95
C SER A 40 18.28 -0.85 -8.91
N GLU A 41 18.61 -0.07 -7.88
CA GLU A 41 19.49 -0.47 -6.78
C GLU A 41 18.85 -1.58 -5.95
N ILE A 42 17.57 -1.45 -5.64
CA ILE A 42 16.80 -2.46 -4.90
C ILE A 42 16.66 -3.74 -5.73
N ALA A 43 16.33 -3.63 -7.02
CA ALA A 43 16.23 -4.78 -7.92
C ALA A 43 17.55 -5.57 -7.99
N LYS A 44 18.67 -4.87 -8.12
CA LYS A 44 20.01 -5.48 -8.08
C LYS A 44 20.32 -6.15 -6.73
N LYS A 45 19.90 -5.54 -5.62
CA LYS A 45 20.15 -6.06 -4.25
C LYS A 45 19.43 -7.39 -3.99
N TYR A 46 18.20 -7.52 -4.50
CA TYR A 46 17.34 -8.69 -4.27
C TYR A 46 17.31 -9.66 -5.46
N ASP A 47 18.21 -9.51 -6.44
CA ASP A 47 18.31 -10.35 -7.64
C ASP A 47 16.95 -10.58 -8.33
N THR A 48 16.22 -9.49 -8.55
CA THR A 48 14.86 -9.47 -9.09
C THR A 48 14.74 -8.40 -10.17
N SER A 49 13.66 -8.42 -10.95
CA SER A 49 13.47 -7.43 -12.00
C SER A 49 13.06 -6.07 -11.45
N ILE A 50 13.44 -5.00 -12.16
CA ILE A 50 12.97 -3.64 -11.85
C ILE A 50 11.43 -3.57 -11.94
N GLY A 51 10.82 -4.37 -12.83
CA GLY A 51 9.37 -4.46 -12.98
C GLY A 51 8.66 -4.97 -11.72
N GLU A 52 9.20 -6.02 -11.10
CA GLU A 52 8.68 -6.58 -9.85
C GLU A 52 8.80 -5.58 -8.70
N ILE A 53 9.97 -4.94 -8.53
CA ILE A 53 10.15 -3.89 -7.51
C ILE A 53 9.21 -2.72 -7.75
N HIS A 54 9.06 -2.29 -9.00
CA HIS A 54 8.14 -1.21 -9.36
C HIS A 54 6.69 -1.57 -9.00
N GLN A 55 6.25 -2.80 -9.28
CA GLN A 55 4.90 -3.25 -8.95
C GLN A 55 4.66 -3.21 -7.44
N ILE A 56 5.58 -3.75 -6.64
CA ILE A 56 5.52 -3.75 -5.18
C ILE A 56 5.41 -2.32 -4.64
N VAL A 57 6.29 -1.42 -5.09
CA VAL A 57 6.33 -0.03 -4.63
C VAL A 57 5.09 0.75 -5.08
N ARG A 58 4.61 0.50 -6.31
CA ARG A 58 3.40 1.12 -6.84
C ARG A 58 2.18 0.76 -6.00
N GLU A 59 2.02 -0.52 -5.67
CA GLU A 59 0.89 -0.99 -4.87
C GLU A 59 0.95 -0.48 -3.42
N TYR A 60 2.15 -0.41 -2.83
CA TYR A 60 2.36 0.26 -1.55
C TYR A 60 1.88 1.73 -1.59
N LYS A 61 2.31 2.51 -2.59
CA LYS A 61 1.91 3.93 -2.73
C LYS A 61 0.40 4.09 -2.91
N LEU A 62 -0.24 3.21 -3.69
CA LEU A 62 -1.69 3.23 -3.86
C LEU A 62 -2.42 2.92 -2.54
N ASN A 63 -1.91 1.98 -1.75
CA ASN A 63 -2.47 1.66 -0.44
C ASN A 63 -2.37 2.84 0.54
N GLU A 64 -1.23 3.55 0.57
CA GLU A 64 -1.08 4.77 1.38
C GLU A 64 -2.01 5.90 0.93
N LEU A 65 -2.20 6.06 -0.38
CA LEU A 65 -3.15 7.03 -0.94
C LEU A 65 -4.59 6.69 -0.56
N ASN A 66 -5.00 5.43 -0.73
CA ASN A 66 -6.34 4.96 -0.37
C ASN A 66 -6.61 5.19 1.12
N PHE A 67 -5.65 4.82 1.99
CA PHE A 67 -5.76 5.06 3.42
C PHE A 67 -5.98 6.55 3.74
N SER A 68 -5.22 7.44 3.10
CA SER A 68 -5.35 8.89 3.27
C SER A 68 -6.71 9.42 2.78
N VAL A 69 -7.20 8.94 1.63
CA VAL A 69 -8.51 9.33 1.09
C VAL A 69 -9.64 8.88 2.01
N PHE A 70 -9.61 7.64 2.51
CA PHE A 70 -10.65 7.17 3.43
C PHE A 70 -10.63 7.92 4.76
N LYS A 71 -9.46 8.28 5.27
CA LYS A 71 -9.33 9.13 6.47
C LYS A 71 -10.05 10.47 6.29
N ILE A 72 -9.94 11.09 5.12
CA ILE A 72 -10.64 12.34 4.78
C ILE A 72 -12.15 12.12 4.66
N LEU A 73 -12.58 11.07 3.94
CA LEU A 73 -14.00 10.81 3.66
C LEU A 73 -14.79 10.37 4.91
N THR A 74 -14.17 9.59 5.78
CA THR A 74 -14.83 9.03 6.97
C THR A 74 -14.65 9.88 8.22
N LYS A 75 -13.70 10.84 8.22
CA LYS A 75 -13.24 11.58 9.40
C LYS A 75 -12.77 10.69 10.56
N ARG A 76 -12.44 9.41 10.30
CA ARG A 76 -11.94 8.47 11.30
C ARG A 76 -10.41 8.41 11.24
N VAL A 77 -9.75 8.35 12.40
CA VAL A 77 -8.29 8.45 12.56
C VAL A 77 -7.60 7.16 12.19
#